data_AF-A0A8J3SKH5-F1
#
_entry.id   AF-A0A8J3SKH5-F1
#
_cell.length_a   1.000
_cell.length_b   1.000
_cell.length_c   1.000
_cell.angle_alpha   90.00
_cell.angle_beta   90.00
_cell.angle_gamma   90.00
#
_symmetry.space_group_name_H-M   'P 1'
#
loop_
_entity.id
_entity.type
_entity.pdbx_description
1 polymer ?
#
loop_
_entity_poly.entity_id
_entity_poly.type
_entity_poly.pdbx_seq_one_letter_code
_entity_poly.pdbx_strand_id
1 'polypeptide(L)'
;MDGPGAAGEVADCLGGAVHLAYAQASASGPAAITAGFSAYEAQTRAQARAVALDYLHRLSGEDGGGPGAGGRRLRLADFVPEPPQEGPLGVPGTGLLSGAPYRLPAEVVWLGERESLVEPTVSGIVDQGASAGVAELLAHDVVARWWADPRHPLLRVSAHLDRLLPVSVMAAASGLGLRVSAFVLVASDIRVAMVMVGGDGAMLAVAAGRTVKAAVGAAFLQAMAVKAQPWDTLTAGESLRRFAVWHREADYAAHLERSAVEADPRLIEEPGGLRPSNWSEIAARRFGHEPIAVEAAGSGEIVKVVCPGAACYRAVPAGTTLPCPVP
;
A
#
# COMPACT_ATOMS: atom_id res chain seq x y z
N MET A 1 14.10 46.39 -10.40
CA MET A 1 12.80 46.10 -9.76
C MET A 1 11.86 45.74 -10.89
N ASP A 2 11.58 44.45 -11.01
CA ASP A 2 10.32 43.86 -11.50
C ASP A 2 10.42 42.36 -11.17
N GLY A 3 9.47 41.87 -10.37
CA GLY A 3 9.58 40.60 -9.64
C GLY A 3 9.24 39.36 -10.46
N PRO A 4 9.55 38.16 -9.95
CA PRO A 4 9.14 36.90 -10.58
C PRO A 4 7.64 36.67 -10.31
N GLY A 5 6.82 36.94 -11.33
CA GLY A 5 5.38 36.70 -11.31
C GLY A 5 5.01 35.34 -11.88
N ALA A 6 4.31 34.56 -11.05
CA ALA A 6 3.32 33.52 -11.35
C ALA A 6 3.74 32.19 -12.03
N ALA A 7 3.79 31.16 -11.17
CA ALA A 7 3.40 29.74 -11.38
C ALA A 7 3.50 29.17 -12.80
N GLY A 8 4.50 28.30 -12.99
CA GLY A 8 4.72 27.53 -14.22
C GLY A 8 3.54 26.64 -14.60
N GLU A 9 3.26 26.64 -15.89
CA GLU A 9 2.25 25.84 -16.59
C GLU A 9 2.46 24.34 -16.37
N VAL A 10 1.37 23.66 -15.98
CA VAL A 10 1.27 22.20 -15.94
C VAL A 10 1.09 21.70 -17.37
N ALA A 11 1.97 20.80 -17.81
CA ALA A 11 1.95 20.25 -19.17
C ALA A 11 0.70 19.38 -19.40
N ASP A 12 -0.09 19.79 -20.39
CA ASP A 12 -1.28 19.11 -20.90
C ASP A 12 -0.83 18.07 -21.95
N CYS A 13 -0.85 16.79 -21.59
CA CYS A 13 -0.57 15.69 -22.51
C CYS A 13 -1.79 14.77 -22.53
N LEU A 14 -2.68 15.07 -23.50
CA LEU A 14 -3.97 14.43 -23.79
C LEU A 14 -5.11 14.79 -22.83
N GLY A 15 -5.35 16.09 -22.64
CA GLY A 15 -6.69 16.65 -22.52
C GLY A 15 -7.44 16.28 -21.24
N GLY A 16 -7.15 17.01 -20.18
CA GLY A 16 -7.98 17.07 -18.98
C GLY A 16 -7.23 16.67 -17.72
N ALA A 17 -7.36 17.49 -16.68
CA ALA A 17 -6.88 17.25 -15.34
C ALA A 17 -7.09 15.78 -14.92
N VAL A 18 -6.02 15.14 -14.42
CA VAL A 18 -6.07 13.83 -13.80
C VAL A 18 -6.93 13.94 -12.53
N HIS A 19 -8.24 13.82 -12.70
CA HIS A 19 -9.19 13.58 -11.64
C HIS A 19 -9.18 12.08 -11.39
N LEU A 20 -8.97 11.66 -10.13
CA LEU A 20 -9.28 10.28 -9.73
C LEU A 20 -10.71 9.99 -10.21
N ALA A 21 -10.84 9.13 -11.22
CA ALA A 21 -11.98 9.14 -12.12
C ALA A 21 -13.29 8.78 -11.39
N TYR A 22 -14.04 9.81 -11.02
CA TYR A 22 -15.49 9.83 -11.07
C TYR A 22 -15.87 10.26 -12.53
N ALA A 23 -16.45 9.39 -13.35
CA ALA A 23 -17.15 9.78 -14.56
C ALA A 23 -18.45 10.56 -14.28
N GLN A 24 -18.67 11.53 -15.15
CA GLN A 24 -19.92 12.25 -15.33
C GLN A 24 -20.05 12.49 -16.84
N ALA A 25 -21.21 12.19 -17.45
CA ALA A 25 -21.49 12.65 -18.81
C ALA A 25 -22.11 14.04 -18.79
N SER A 26 -21.72 14.83 -19.79
CA SER A 26 -22.38 16.06 -20.19
C SER A 26 -23.69 15.79 -20.96
N ALA A 27 -24.50 16.84 -21.11
CA ALA A 27 -25.95 16.93 -21.35
C ALA A 27 -26.55 16.20 -22.59
N SER A 28 -25.87 15.25 -23.23
CA SER A 28 -26.39 14.49 -24.38
C SER A 28 -26.05 12.99 -24.41
N GLY A 29 -25.99 12.30 -23.27
CA GLY A 29 -25.90 10.82 -23.20
C GLY A 29 -25.36 10.31 -21.86
N PRO A 30 -25.43 9.01 -21.53
CA PRO A 30 -25.11 8.55 -20.17
C PRO A 30 -23.62 8.27 -19.98
N ALA A 31 -23.02 8.84 -18.92
CA ALA A 31 -21.76 8.36 -18.35
C ALA A 31 -21.81 8.47 -16.82
N ALA A 32 -21.27 7.43 -16.18
CA ALA A 32 -21.02 7.38 -14.76
C ALA A 32 -19.90 6.36 -14.49
N ILE A 33 -18.90 6.79 -13.72
CA ILE A 33 -17.98 6.06 -12.82
C ILE A 33 -17.91 6.95 -11.59
N THR A 34 -17.88 6.43 -10.39
CA THR A 34 -17.84 7.28 -9.20
C THR A 34 -17.28 6.46 -8.03
N ALA A 35 -15.96 6.36 -7.88
CA ALA A 35 -15.31 5.94 -6.63
C ALA A 35 -13.81 6.28 -6.62
N GLY A 36 -13.34 6.92 -5.54
CA GLY A 36 -12.00 7.46 -5.42
C GLY A 36 -11.94 8.58 -4.40
N PHE A 37 -11.89 9.81 -4.89
CA PHE A 37 -11.81 11.06 -4.14
C PHE A 37 -12.36 12.17 -5.03
N SER A 38 -12.81 13.29 -4.45
CA SER A 38 -12.91 14.53 -5.21
C SER A 38 -11.52 14.90 -5.78
N ALA A 39 -11.49 15.71 -6.85
CA ALA A 39 -10.24 16.20 -7.43
C ALA A 39 -9.31 16.84 -6.38
N TYR A 40 -9.91 17.58 -5.45
CA TYR A 40 -9.22 18.22 -4.34
C TYR A 40 -8.59 17.19 -3.40
N GLU A 41 -9.36 16.21 -2.92
CA GLU A 41 -8.88 15.16 -2.03
C GLU A 41 -7.80 14.28 -2.69
N ALA A 42 -7.93 14.01 -3.99
CA ALA A 42 -6.91 13.33 -4.80
C ALA A 42 -5.58 14.08 -4.77
N GLN A 43 -5.64 15.37 -5.06
CA GLN A 43 -4.48 16.25 -5.10
C GLN A 43 -3.84 16.39 -3.71
N THR A 44 -4.64 16.60 -2.66
CA THR A 44 -4.16 16.70 -1.28
C THR A 44 -3.40 15.44 -0.86
N ARG A 45 -3.91 14.25 -1.22
CA ARG A 45 -3.25 12.98 -0.90
C ARG A 45 -1.96 12.78 -1.69
N ALA A 46 -1.97 13.08 -2.99
CA ALA A 46 -0.78 12.99 -3.82
C ALA A 46 0.31 13.95 -3.32
N GLN A 47 -0.06 15.16 -2.92
CA GLN A 47 0.84 16.14 -2.30
C GLN A 47 1.39 15.64 -0.97
N ALA A 48 0.54 15.14 -0.07
CA ALA A 48 0.98 14.57 1.21
C ALA A 48 1.97 13.41 1.01
N ARG A 49 1.68 12.50 0.07
CA ARG A 49 2.56 11.39 -0.28
C ARG A 49 3.89 11.88 -0.88
N ALA A 50 3.86 12.85 -1.79
CA ALA A 50 5.07 13.42 -2.38
C ALA A 50 5.95 14.11 -1.32
N VAL A 51 5.33 14.85 -0.40
CA VAL A 51 6.02 15.48 0.74
C VAL A 51 6.66 14.41 1.64
N ALA A 52 5.92 13.36 1.99
CA ALA A 52 6.44 12.25 2.80
C ALA A 52 7.63 11.55 2.12
N LEU A 53 7.53 11.27 0.81
CA LEU A 53 8.61 10.70 0.01
C LEU A 53 9.86 11.59 0.01
N ASP A 54 9.68 12.88 -0.25
CA ASP A 54 10.77 13.85 -0.25
C ASP A 54 11.46 13.94 1.13
N TYR A 55 10.69 13.89 2.23
CA TYR A 55 11.28 13.77 3.57
C TYR A 55 12.10 12.49 3.73
N LEU A 56 11.58 11.34 3.30
CA LEU A 56 12.28 10.06 3.39
C LEU A 56 13.56 10.00 2.53
N HIS A 57 13.61 10.72 1.41
CA HIS A 57 14.83 10.90 0.61
C HIS A 57 15.85 11.81 1.30
N ARG A 58 15.39 12.81 2.05
CA ARG A 58 16.24 13.81 2.73
C ARG A 58 16.65 13.42 4.16
N LEU A 59 16.11 12.34 4.72
CA LEU A 59 16.45 11.88 6.07
C LEU A 59 17.96 11.62 6.17
N SER A 60 18.62 12.38 7.05
CA SER A 60 20.03 12.20 7.38
C SER A 60 20.15 11.39 8.67
N GLY A 61 20.93 10.32 8.66
CA GLY A 61 21.12 9.50 9.86
C GLY A 61 22.11 10.12 10.81
N GLU A 62 21.92 9.87 12.10
CA GLU A 62 22.93 10.19 13.09
C GLU A 62 23.96 9.07 13.13
N ASP A 63 25.22 9.38 12.83
CA ASP A 63 26.34 8.48 13.10
C ASP A 63 26.33 8.17 14.60
N GLY A 64 26.31 6.88 14.95
CA GLY A 64 26.04 6.37 16.30
C GLY A 64 27.07 6.70 17.40
N GLY A 65 27.60 7.91 17.44
CA GLY A 65 28.56 8.43 18.41
C GLY A 65 27.98 9.51 19.30
N GLY A 66 27.01 9.16 20.14
CA GLY A 66 26.50 10.06 21.20
C GLY A 66 25.88 9.27 22.36
N PRO A 67 26.40 9.36 23.59
CA PRO A 67 25.75 8.81 24.76
C PRO A 67 24.58 9.73 25.17
N GLY A 68 23.42 9.52 24.55
CA GLY A 68 22.15 10.20 24.86
C GLY A 68 21.29 10.27 23.59
N ALA A 69 20.04 9.83 23.52
CA ALA A 69 19.01 9.63 24.53
C ALA A 69 18.41 8.20 24.47
N GLY A 70 18.01 7.68 25.64
CA GLY A 70 17.66 6.28 25.89
C GLY A 70 16.39 5.74 25.20
N GLY A 71 16.45 5.55 23.88
CA GLY A 71 15.45 4.79 23.11
C GLY A 71 15.83 3.34 22.89
N ARG A 72 14.82 2.46 22.71
CA ARG A 72 15.04 1.05 22.40
C ARG A 72 15.58 0.91 20.98
N ARG A 73 16.71 0.22 20.80
CA ARG A 73 17.34 0.01 19.49
C ARG A 73 16.80 -1.24 18.81
N LEU A 74 16.28 -1.08 17.59
CA LEU A 74 15.99 -2.18 16.68
C LEU A 74 17.17 -2.39 15.72
N ARG A 75 17.32 -3.63 15.26
CA ARG A 75 18.35 -4.08 14.31
C ARG A 75 17.67 -4.52 13.02
N LEU A 76 18.41 -4.59 11.92
CA LEU A 76 17.85 -5.10 10.67
C LEU A 76 17.34 -6.54 10.78
N ALA A 77 17.90 -7.34 11.69
CA ALA A 77 17.42 -8.69 12.02
C ALA A 77 15.96 -8.72 12.51
N ASP A 78 15.44 -7.60 13.02
CA ASP A 78 14.04 -7.47 13.44
C ASP A 78 13.09 -7.29 12.22
N PHE A 79 13.63 -7.11 11.02
CA PHE A 79 12.90 -6.85 9.77
C PHE A 79 13.18 -7.88 8.67
N VAL A 80 14.42 -8.37 8.62
CA VAL A 80 14.91 -9.29 7.57
C VAL A 80 15.50 -10.54 8.23
N PRO A 81 15.14 -11.77 7.78
CA PRO A 81 15.62 -13.01 8.39
C PRO A 81 17.15 -13.21 8.37
N GLU A 82 17.82 -12.69 7.34
CA GLU A 82 19.27 -12.80 7.13
C GLU A 82 19.81 -11.43 6.71
N PRO A 83 19.95 -10.48 7.66
CA PRO A 83 20.40 -9.15 7.33
C PRO A 83 21.92 -9.16 7.03
N PRO A 84 22.39 -8.31 6.11
CA PRO A 84 23.81 -8.02 6.00
C PRO A 84 24.36 -7.36 7.27
N GLN A 85 25.69 -7.36 7.42
CA GLN A 85 26.35 -6.63 8.50
C GLN A 85 26.30 -5.12 8.22
N GLU A 86 25.70 -4.36 9.13
CA GLU A 86 25.45 -2.93 8.95
C GLU A 86 26.26 -2.03 9.87
N GLY A 87 26.43 -0.77 9.42
CA GLY A 87 26.95 0.35 10.20
C GLY A 87 25.91 0.92 11.20
N PRO A 88 26.30 1.88 12.05
CA PRO A 88 25.53 2.25 13.23
C PRO A 88 24.39 3.27 13.02
N LEU A 89 24.05 3.64 11.78
CA LEU A 89 23.12 4.75 11.52
C LEU A 89 21.70 4.41 11.98
N GLY A 90 21.14 5.29 12.80
CA GLY A 90 19.82 5.11 13.41
C GLY A 90 18.88 6.26 13.10
N VAL A 91 17.67 5.93 12.66
CA VAL A 91 16.58 6.89 12.50
C VAL A 91 15.72 6.89 13.76
N PRO A 92 15.40 8.06 14.35
CA PRO A 92 14.49 8.13 15.49
C PRO A 92 13.07 7.70 15.08
N GLY A 93 12.38 7.04 16.00
CA GLY A 93 10.96 6.71 15.85
C GLY A 93 10.25 6.62 17.19
N THR A 94 8.93 6.56 17.14
CA THR A 94 8.06 6.54 18.33
C THR A 94 7.12 5.35 18.26
N GLY A 95 7.06 4.54 19.33
CA GLY A 95 6.12 3.42 19.41
C GLY A 95 4.68 3.89 19.40
N LEU A 96 3.85 3.37 18.48
CA LEU A 96 2.46 3.81 18.33
C LEU A 96 1.52 3.37 19.46
N LEU A 97 1.95 2.41 20.30
CA LEU A 97 1.17 1.98 21.47
C LEU A 97 1.73 2.54 22.77
N SER A 98 3.05 2.51 22.92
CA SER A 98 3.73 2.90 24.16
C SER A 98 4.11 4.38 24.22
N GLY A 99 4.24 5.05 23.08
CA GLY A 99 4.87 6.36 22.97
C GLY A 99 6.37 6.34 23.26
N ALA A 100 6.98 5.16 23.41
CA ALA A 100 8.39 5.04 23.77
C ALA A 100 9.29 5.43 22.58
N PRO A 101 10.45 6.04 22.83
CA PRO A 101 11.42 6.34 21.78
C PRO A 101 12.14 5.06 21.30
N TYR A 102 12.31 4.97 19.98
CA TYR A 102 13.02 3.91 19.27
C TYR A 102 14.13 4.46 18.39
N ARG A 103 15.11 3.60 18.09
CA ARG A 103 16.10 3.80 17.04
C ARG A 103 15.97 2.68 16.01
N LEU A 104 15.64 3.04 14.78
CA LEU A 104 15.42 2.15 13.64
C LEU A 104 16.65 2.09 12.74
N PRO A 105 16.93 0.95 12.09
CA PRO A 105 17.92 0.90 11.00
C PRO A 105 17.47 1.79 9.84
N ALA A 106 18.42 2.54 9.27
CA ALA A 106 18.18 3.50 8.21
C ALA A 106 17.63 2.83 6.93
N GLU A 107 18.08 1.62 6.65
CA GLU A 107 17.77 0.79 5.49
C GLU A 107 16.29 0.42 5.38
N VAL A 108 15.57 0.36 6.51
CA VAL A 108 14.12 0.08 6.55
C VAL A 108 13.30 1.35 6.32
N VAL A 109 13.89 2.52 6.58
CA VAL A 109 13.18 3.80 6.58
C VAL A 109 13.43 4.59 5.31
N TRP A 110 14.70 4.77 4.92
CA TRP A 110 15.13 5.67 3.84
C TRP A 110 14.77 5.17 2.45
N LEU A 111 14.66 6.13 1.53
CA LEU A 111 14.44 5.90 0.10
C LEU A 111 15.54 6.55 -0.78
N GLY A 112 16.54 7.21 -0.18
CA GLY A 112 17.64 7.89 -0.90
C GLY A 112 18.68 6.94 -1.50
N GLU A 113 19.65 7.52 -2.23
CA GLU A 113 20.72 6.83 -3.00
C GLU A 113 21.82 6.17 -2.15
N ARG A 114 21.44 5.54 -1.03
CA ARG A 114 22.38 4.71 -0.29
C ARG A 114 22.37 3.33 -0.92
N GLU A 115 23.54 2.84 -1.34
CA GLU A 115 23.72 1.42 -1.65
C GLU A 115 23.38 0.62 -0.40
N SER A 116 22.18 0.04 -0.43
CA SER A 116 21.60 -0.77 0.62
C SER A 116 21.43 -2.17 0.05
N LEU A 117 21.77 -3.17 0.85
CA LEU A 117 21.51 -4.58 0.50
C LEU A 117 20.04 -4.97 0.73
N VAL A 118 19.23 -4.04 1.26
CA VAL A 118 17.77 -4.14 1.37
C VAL A 118 17.14 -3.14 0.40
N GLU A 119 16.23 -3.62 -0.44
CA GLU A 119 15.53 -2.78 -1.39
C GLU A 119 14.63 -1.76 -0.65
N PRO A 120 14.73 -0.44 -0.97
CA PRO A 120 13.90 0.56 -0.31
C PRO A 120 12.41 0.29 -0.56
N THR A 121 11.62 0.18 0.51
CA THR A 121 10.18 -0.07 0.41
C THR A 121 9.36 1.20 0.63
N VAL A 122 8.42 1.43 -0.28
CA VAL A 122 7.36 2.46 -0.19
C VAL A 122 6.19 2.02 0.68
N SER A 123 6.22 0.78 1.21
CA SER A 123 5.19 0.28 2.13
C SER A 123 5.21 1.05 3.45
N GLY A 124 4.03 1.39 3.95
CA GLY A 124 3.87 2.07 5.24
C GLY A 124 4.13 3.57 5.19
N ILE A 125 4.30 4.17 4.01
CA ILE A 125 4.29 5.64 3.87
C ILE A 125 2.93 6.16 4.32
N VAL A 126 2.95 7.24 5.10
CA VAL A 126 1.74 7.82 5.68
C VAL A 126 1.25 8.97 4.82
N ASP A 127 0.19 8.73 4.05
CA ASP A 127 -0.56 9.77 3.32
C ASP A 127 -2.02 9.92 3.80
N GLN A 128 -2.48 9.01 4.66
CA GLN A 128 -3.85 8.94 5.21
C GLN A 128 -3.87 8.70 6.73
N GLY A 129 -2.76 9.01 7.39
CA GLY A 129 -2.55 8.77 8.82
C GLY A 129 -1.94 7.41 9.14
N ALA A 130 -1.30 7.31 10.30
CA ALA A 130 -0.51 6.15 10.71
C ALA A 130 -1.31 4.83 10.70
N SER A 131 -2.60 4.88 11.06
CA SER A 131 -3.48 3.70 11.04
C SER A 131 -3.63 3.10 9.63
N ALA A 132 -3.70 3.93 8.59
CA ALA A 132 -3.79 3.46 7.21
C ALA A 132 -2.49 2.78 6.76
N GLY A 133 -1.33 3.36 7.13
CA GLY A 133 -0.03 2.75 6.89
C GLY A 133 0.14 1.39 7.61
N VAL A 134 -0.34 1.26 8.85
CA VAL A 134 -0.35 -0.04 9.55
C VAL A 134 -1.24 -1.06 8.83
N ALA A 135 -2.42 -0.65 8.38
CA ALA A 135 -3.34 -1.52 7.66
C ALA A 135 -2.76 -2.00 6.32
N GLU A 136 -2.06 -1.13 5.59
CA GLU A 136 -1.32 -1.47 4.38
C GLU A 136 -0.24 -2.53 4.66
N LEU A 137 0.62 -2.30 5.66
CA LEU A 137 1.68 -3.24 6.05
C LEU A 137 1.12 -4.61 6.45
N LEU A 138 -0.02 -4.64 7.16
CA LEU A 138 -0.73 -5.88 7.49
C LEU A 138 -1.24 -6.60 6.24
N ALA A 139 -1.81 -5.87 5.28
CA ALA A 139 -2.29 -6.45 4.03
C ALA A 139 -1.13 -7.08 3.23
N HIS A 140 -0.03 -6.34 3.05
CA HIS A 140 1.16 -6.81 2.35
C HIS A 140 1.78 -8.02 3.04
N ASP A 141 1.90 -8.03 4.37
CA ASP A 141 2.43 -9.18 5.10
C ASP A 141 1.58 -10.44 4.91
N VAL A 142 0.24 -10.32 5.02
CA VAL A 142 -0.66 -11.48 4.85
C VAL A 142 -0.55 -12.06 3.44
N VAL A 143 -0.56 -11.20 2.42
CA VAL A 143 -0.45 -11.62 1.01
C VAL A 143 0.93 -12.21 0.75
N ALA A 144 2.01 -11.56 1.16
CA ALA A 144 3.38 -12.05 0.96
C ALA A 144 3.59 -13.44 1.59
N ARG A 145 3.07 -13.67 2.80
CA ARG A 145 3.16 -14.99 3.46
C ARG A 145 2.29 -16.04 2.80
N TRP A 146 1.09 -15.69 2.34
CA TRP A 146 0.27 -16.62 1.56
C TRP A 146 0.96 -17.00 0.25
N TRP A 147 1.58 -16.03 -0.45
CA TRP A 147 2.30 -16.30 -1.70
C TRP A 147 3.47 -17.26 -1.49
N ALA A 148 4.13 -17.17 -0.35
CA ALA A 148 5.20 -18.10 0.02
C ALA A 148 4.68 -19.50 0.41
N ASP A 149 3.49 -19.60 1.00
CA ASP A 149 2.91 -20.85 1.49
C ASP A 149 1.35 -20.81 1.48
N PRO A 150 0.70 -21.10 0.33
CA PRO A 150 -0.74 -20.87 0.11
C PRO A 150 -1.62 -21.97 0.74
N ARG A 151 -1.42 -22.26 2.03
CA ARG A 151 -2.19 -23.31 2.76
C ARG A 151 -3.59 -22.86 3.16
N HIS A 152 -3.80 -21.56 3.31
CA HIS A 152 -5.10 -21.02 3.65
C HIS A 152 -5.92 -20.81 2.37
N PRO A 153 -7.21 -21.19 2.35
CA PRO A 153 -8.03 -21.03 1.16
C PRO A 153 -8.19 -19.55 0.82
N LEU A 154 -7.90 -19.20 -0.44
CA LEU A 154 -8.22 -17.91 -1.01
C LEU A 154 -9.70 -17.93 -1.42
N LEU A 155 -10.51 -17.04 -0.86
CA LEU A 155 -11.93 -17.02 -1.13
C LEU A 155 -12.23 -16.11 -2.32
N ARG A 156 -12.81 -16.66 -3.39
CA ARG A 156 -13.31 -15.87 -4.52
C ARG A 156 -14.64 -15.23 -4.13
N VAL A 157 -14.72 -13.91 -4.25
CA VAL A 157 -15.94 -13.13 -3.97
C VAL A 157 -16.43 -12.34 -5.19
N SER A 158 -15.85 -12.58 -6.37
CA SER A 158 -16.17 -11.89 -7.63
C SER A 158 -17.67 -11.95 -7.99
N ALA A 159 -18.34 -13.08 -7.73
CA ALA A 159 -19.77 -13.23 -7.99
C ALA A 159 -20.68 -12.37 -7.09
N HIS A 160 -20.11 -11.71 -6.07
CA HIS A 160 -20.83 -10.92 -5.09
C HIS A 160 -20.45 -9.43 -5.10
N LEU A 161 -19.73 -8.97 -6.14
CA LEU A 161 -19.26 -7.59 -6.24
C LEU A 161 -20.40 -6.55 -6.14
N ASP A 162 -21.59 -6.85 -6.67
CA ASP A 162 -22.75 -5.96 -6.58
C ASP A 162 -23.23 -5.68 -5.14
N ARG A 163 -22.85 -6.54 -4.17
CA ARG A 163 -23.13 -6.35 -2.74
C ARG A 163 -21.98 -5.67 -2.01
N LEU A 164 -20.77 -5.77 -2.56
CA LEU A 164 -19.52 -5.32 -1.95
C LEU A 164 -19.13 -3.91 -2.40
N LEU A 165 -19.41 -3.55 -3.65
CA LEU A 165 -19.16 -2.24 -4.23
C LEU A 165 -20.49 -1.52 -4.51
N PRO A 166 -20.51 -0.18 -4.52
CA PRO A 166 -21.70 0.55 -4.91
C PRO A 166 -22.13 0.19 -6.34
N VAL A 167 -23.44 0.07 -6.58
CA VAL A 167 -23.98 -0.28 -7.92
C VAL A 167 -23.50 0.68 -9.00
N SER A 168 -23.39 1.98 -8.67
CA SER A 168 -22.86 2.99 -9.58
C SER A 168 -21.42 2.71 -10.02
N VAL A 169 -20.60 2.11 -9.16
CA VAL A 169 -19.19 1.75 -9.43
C VAL A 169 -19.09 0.53 -10.33
N MET A 170 -19.98 -0.45 -10.15
CA MET A 170 -19.99 -1.65 -11.00
C MET A 170 -20.52 -1.35 -12.40
N ALA A 171 -21.62 -0.61 -12.53
CA ALA A 171 -22.17 -0.19 -13.82
C ALA A 171 -21.15 0.60 -14.64
N ALA A 172 -20.43 1.47 -13.94
CA ALA A 172 -19.33 2.26 -14.43
C ALA A 172 -18.15 1.46 -14.94
N ALA A 173 -17.59 0.59 -14.10
CA ALA A 173 -16.48 -0.29 -14.48
C ALA A 173 -16.86 -1.10 -15.71
N SER A 174 -18.08 -1.63 -15.76
CA SER A 174 -18.62 -2.33 -16.93
C SER A 174 -18.72 -1.43 -18.16
N GLY A 175 -19.15 -0.18 -18.02
CA GLY A 175 -19.24 0.79 -19.13
C GLY A 175 -17.89 1.14 -19.75
N LEU A 176 -16.81 1.07 -18.97
CA LEU A 176 -15.42 1.19 -19.46
C LEU A 176 -14.83 -0.14 -19.95
N GLY A 177 -15.60 -1.23 -19.97
CA GLY A 177 -15.11 -2.56 -20.34
C GLY A 177 -14.11 -3.16 -19.35
N LEU A 178 -14.07 -2.67 -18.11
CA LEU A 178 -13.20 -3.19 -17.06
C LEU A 178 -13.75 -4.50 -16.51
N ARG A 179 -12.85 -5.46 -16.23
CA ARG A 179 -13.19 -6.73 -15.60
C ARG A 179 -12.70 -6.71 -14.16
N VAL A 180 -13.60 -6.83 -13.19
CA VAL A 180 -13.23 -6.80 -11.77
C VAL A 180 -13.30 -8.22 -11.19
N SER A 181 -12.18 -8.71 -10.67
CA SER A 181 -12.12 -9.94 -9.86
C SER A 181 -11.69 -9.60 -8.44
N ALA A 182 -12.28 -10.27 -7.45
CA ALA A 182 -11.97 -10.03 -6.06
C ALA A 182 -11.80 -11.33 -5.29
N PHE A 183 -10.75 -11.36 -4.47
CA PHE A 183 -10.37 -12.49 -3.64
C PHE A 183 -10.12 -12.03 -2.21
N VAL A 184 -10.33 -12.90 -1.23
CA VAL A 184 -10.21 -12.56 0.19
C VAL A 184 -9.44 -13.64 0.94
N LEU A 185 -8.47 -13.19 1.71
CA LEU A 185 -7.82 -13.96 2.77
C LEU A 185 -8.44 -13.59 4.11
N VAL A 186 -8.82 -14.62 4.87
CA VAL A 186 -9.39 -14.46 6.21
C VAL A 186 -8.28 -14.67 7.24
N ALA A 187 -7.96 -13.62 7.98
CA ALA A 187 -7.09 -13.69 9.15
C ALA A 187 -7.92 -13.44 10.42
N SER A 188 -7.42 -13.88 11.58
CA SER A 188 -8.17 -13.92 12.84
C SER A 188 -8.82 -12.59 13.23
N ASP A 189 -8.15 -11.47 12.95
CA ASP A 189 -8.60 -10.12 13.31
C ASP A 189 -8.91 -9.22 12.10
N ILE A 190 -8.68 -9.68 10.87
CA ILE A 190 -8.79 -8.84 9.66
C ILE A 190 -9.29 -9.63 8.44
N ARG A 191 -9.76 -8.92 7.44
CA ARG A 191 -9.98 -9.43 6.08
C ARG A 191 -9.00 -8.73 5.17
N VAL A 192 -8.29 -9.49 4.35
CA VAL A 192 -7.37 -8.93 3.36
C VAL A 192 -7.92 -9.24 1.99
N ALA A 193 -8.31 -8.21 1.26
CA ALA A 193 -8.81 -8.35 -0.10
C ALA A 193 -7.68 -8.17 -1.09
N MET A 194 -7.73 -8.94 -2.16
CA MET A 194 -6.93 -8.78 -3.37
C MET A 194 -7.90 -8.51 -4.50
N VAL A 195 -7.87 -7.31 -5.07
CA VAL A 195 -8.77 -6.89 -6.12
C VAL A 195 -7.99 -6.64 -7.39
N MET A 196 -8.42 -7.29 -8.46
CA MET A 196 -7.88 -7.12 -9.79
C MET A 196 -8.87 -6.35 -10.65
N VAL A 197 -8.39 -5.30 -11.31
CA VAL A 197 -9.15 -4.53 -12.29
C VAL A 197 -8.51 -4.69 -13.67
N GLY A 198 -9.02 -5.68 -14.39
CA GLY A 198 -8.73 -6.07 -15.76
C GLY A 198 -9.09 -5.05 -16.84
N GLY A 199 -8.50 -5.21 -18.04
CA GLY A 199 -8.68 -4.35 -19.21
C GLY A 199 -7.33 -4.13 -19.91
N ASP A 200 -7.16 -3.03 -20.65
CA ASP A 200 -5.82 -2.59 -21.05
C ASP A 200 -5.04 -2.14 -19.81
N GLY A 201 -3.99 -2.90 -19.46
CA GLY A 201 -3.11 -2.67 -18.30
C GLY A 201 -3.80 -2.88 -16.97
N ALA A 202 -4.09 -4.13 -16.58
CA ALA A 202 -4.75 -4.37 -15.30
C ALA A 202 -3.86 -4.11 -14.10
N MET A 203 -4.55 -3.88 -12.99
CA MET A 203 -3.94 -3.63 -11.70
C MET A 203 -4.45 -4.63 -10.68
N LEU A 204 -3.52 -5.15 -9.88
CA LEU A 204 -3.80 -5.86 -8.65
C LEU A 204 -3.46 -4.93 -7.49
N ALA A 205 -4.39 -4.73 -6.57
CA ALA A 205 -4.13 -4.05 -5.31
C ALA A 205 -4.67 -4.86 -4.15
N VAL A 206 -4.13 -4.60 -2.96
CA VAL A 206 -4.44 -5.36 -1.75
C VAL A 206 -4.71 -4.41 -0.59
N ALA A 207 -5.75 -4.69 0.18
CA ALA A 207 -6.10 -3.87 1.32
C ALA A 207 -6.64 -4.70 2.49
N ALA A 208 -6.33 -4.26 3.70
CA ALA A 208 -6.91 -4.82 4.91
C ALA A 208 -8.19 -4.05 5.29
N GLY A 209 -9.19 -4.79 5.75
CA GLY A 209 -10.43 -4.25 6.26
C GLY A 209 -10.96 -5.09 7.42
N ARG A 210 -11.89 -4.50 8.17
CA ARG A 210 -12.61 -5.19 9.26
C ARG A 210 -13.78 -6.03 8.76
N THR A 211 -14.22 -5.78 7.53
CA THR A 211 -15.24 -6.57 6.83
C THR A 211 -14.74 -6.88 5.42
N VAL A 212 -15.34 -7.88 4.77
CA VAL A 212 -15.05 -8.18 3.36
C VAL A 212 -15.34 -6.96 2.50
N LYS A 213 -16.49 -6.31 2.73
CA LYS A 213 -16.90 -5.08 2.05
C LYS A 213 -15.86 -3.96 2.17
N ALA A 214 -15.38 -3.69 3.38
CA ALA A 214 -14.40 -2.63 3.60
C ALA A 214 -13.05 -2.96 2.92
N ALA A 215 -12.59 -4.21 3.03
CA ALA A 215 -11.34 -4.65 2.41
C ALA A 215 -11.43 -4.58 0.87
N VAL A 216 -12.50 -5.12 0.28
CA VAL A 216 -12.71 -5.12 -1.18
C VAL A 216 -12.88 -3.70 -1.71
N GLY A 217 -13.65 -2.85 -1.02
CA GLY A 217 -13.79 -1.45 -1.38
C GLY A 217 -12.46 -0.70 -1.38
N ALA A 218 -11.65 -0.86 -0.32
CA ALA A 218 -10.34 -0.22 -0.23
C ALA A 218 -9.36 -0.72 -1.30
N ALA A 219 -9.30 -2.04 -1.52
CA ALA A 219 -8.44 -2.64 -2.54
C ALA A 219 -8.86 -2.21 -3.96
N PHE A 220 -10.17 -2.16 -4.25
CA PHE A 220 -10.68 -1.65 -5.52
C PHE A 220 -10.24 -0.20 -5.78
N LEU A 221 -10.41 0.67 -4.77
CA LEU A 221 -10.00 2.07 -4.87
C LEU A 221 -8.49 2.21 -5.12
N GLN A 222 -7.66 1.42 -4.44
CA GLN A 222 -6.22 1.40 -4.67
C GLN A 222 -5.87 0.91 -6.08
N ALA A 223 -6.50 -0.17 -6.57
CA ALA A 223 -6.28 -0.67 -7.92
C ALA A 223 -6.62 0.39 -8.97
N MET A 224 -7.73 1.09 -8.80
CA MET A 224 -8.13 2.20 -9.67
C MET A 224 -7.17 3.38 -9.60
N ALA A 225 -6.67 3.73 -8.41
CA ALA A 225 -5.69 4.80 -8.23
C ALA A 225 -4.37 4.48 -8.96
N VAL A 226 -3.84 3.27 -8.81
CA VAL A 226 -2.64 2.82 -9.52
C VAL A 226 -2.90 2.80 -11.02
N LYS A 227 -4.07 2.34 -11.46
CA LYS A 227 -4.42 2.30 -12.89
C LYS A 227 -4.46 3.70 -13.49
N ALA A 228 -4.99 4.67 -12.75
CA ALA A 228 -5.09 6.07 -13.17
C ALA A 228 -3.76 6.83 -13.12
N GLN A 229 -2.73 6.32 -12.43
CA GLN A 229 -1.45 7.00 -12.31
C GLN A 229 -0.74 7.11 -13.68
N PRO A 230 -0.32 8.31 -14.11
CA PRO A 230 0.43 8.48 -15.34
C PRO A 230 1.84 7.87 -15.26
N TRP A 231 2.34 7.33 -16.38
CA TRP A 231 3.65 6.65 -16.43
C TRP A 231 4.83 7.58 -16.20
N ASP A 232 4.73 8.81 -16.68
CA ASP A 232 5.74 9.87 -16.55
C ASP A 232 5.88 10.39 -15.11
N THR A 233 4.91 10.10 -14.23
CA THR A 233 4.99 10.43 -12.80
C THR A 233 5.69 9.36 -11.97
N LEU A 234 6.01 8.21 -12.57
CA LEU A 234 6.70 7.12 -11.91
C LEU A 234 8.21 7.29 -12.03
N THR A 235 8.94 6.89 -10.99
CA THR A 235 10.38 6.68 -11.14
C THR A 235 10.65 5.61 -12.20
N ALA A 236 11.84 5.60 -12.80
CA ALA A 236 12.19 4.60 -13.81
C ALA A 236 12.04 3.15 -13.28
N GLY A 237 12.37 2.92 -12.00
CA GLY A 237 12.19 1.63 -11.34
C GLY A 237 10.71 1.23 -11.25
N GLU A 238 9.85 2.13 -10.79
CA GLU A 238 8.40 1.87 -10.70
C GLU A 238 7.75 1.68 -12.08
N SER A 239 8.21 2.43 -13.09
CA SER A 239 7.77 2.26 -14.48
C SER A 239 8.09 0.86 -14.99
N LEU A 240 9.33 0.38 -14.80
CA LEU A 240 9.76 -0.95 -15.21
C LEU A 240 9.01 -2.06 -14.46
N ARG A 241 8.75 -1.88 -13.15
CA ARG A 241 7.95 -2.84 -12.38
C ARG A 241 6.51 -2.90 -12.88
N ARG A 242 5.87 -1.76 -13.12
CA ARG A 242 4.51 -1.69 -13.69
C ARG A 242 4.45 -2.36 -15.07
N PHE A 243 5.46 -2.14 -15.90
CA PHE A 243 5.61 -2.80 -17.20
C PHE A 243 5.75 -4.33 -17.07
N ALA A 244 6.60 -4.80 -16.16
CA ALA A 244 6.79 -6.24 -15.93
C ALA A 244 5.51 -6.93 -15.39
N VAL A 245 4.78 -6.27 -14.48
CA VAL A 245 3.49 -6.77 -13.96
C VAL A 245 2.46 -6.85 -15.08
N TRP A 246 2.36 -5.82 -15.93
CA TRP A 246 1.48 -5.82 -17.10
C TRP A 246 1.70 -7.06 -17.97
N HIS A 247 2.95 -7.41 -18.26
CA HIS A 247 3.25 -8.55 -19.15
C HIS A 247 2.88 -9.94 -18.60
N ARG A 248 2.71 -10.09 -17.29
CA ARG A 248 2.37 -11.37 -16.64
C ARG A 248 0.99 -11.38 -16.00
N GLU A 249 0.21 -10.35 -16.23
CA GLU A 249 -1.11 -10.12 -15.65
C GLU A 249 -2.06 -11.31 -15.82
N ALA A 250 -2.19 -11.83 -17.05
CA ALA A 250 -3.06 -12.96 -17.34
C ALA A 250 -2.66 -14.23 -16.58
N ASP A 251 -1.36 -14.44 -16.36
CA ASP A 251 -0.86 -15.56 -15.57
C ASP A 251 -1.22 -15.41 -14.09
N TYR A 252 -1.14 -14.19 -13.55
CA TYR A 252 -1.54 -13.88 -12.17
C TYR A 252 -3.03 -14.08 -11.96
N ALA A 253 -3.86 -13.54 -12.87
CA ALA A 253 -5.29 -13.74 -12.86
C ALA A 253 -5.62 -15.22 -12.89
N ALA A 254 -5.07 -15.97 -13.85
CA ALA A 254 -5.30 -17.40 -13.96
C ALA A 254 -4.82 -18.18 -12.73
N HIS A 255 -3.71 -17.77 -12.11
CA HIS A 255 -3.23 -18.39 -10.88
C HIS A 255 -4.17 -18.16 -9.69
N LEU A 256 -4.59 -16.91 -9.47
CA LEU A 256 -5.55 -16.56 -8.42
C LEU A 256 -6.87 -17.30 -8.60
N GLU A 257 -7.39 -17.30 -9.83
CA GLU A 257 -8.62 -18.00 -10.16
C GLU A 257 -8.48 -19.51 -9.90
N ARG A 258 -7.39 -20.16 -10.30
CA ARG A 258 -7.18 -21.59 -10.02
C ARG A 258 -7.00 -21.90 -8.53
N SER A 259 -6.41 -20.99 -7.77
CA SER A 259 -6.09 -21.20 -6.35
C SER A 259 -7.27 -20.87 -5.43
N ALA A 260 -8.25 -20.12 -5.94
CA ALA A 260 -9.38 -19.68 -5.16
C ALA A 260 -10.53 -20.69 -5.13
N VAL A 261 -11.24 -20.72 -4.00
CA VAL A 261 -12.51 -21.43 -3.82
C VAL A 261 -13.65 -20.43 -3.70
N GLU A 262 -14.83 -20.75 -4.21
CA GLU A 262 -15.98 -19.86 -4.09
C GLU A 262 -16.33 -19.58 -2.62
N ALA A 263 -16.53 -18.31 -2.29
CA ALA A 263 -16.88 -17.90 -0.94
C ALA A 263 -18.35 -18.27 -0.61
N ASP A 264 -18.59 -18.73 0.62
CA ASP A 264 -19.95 -18.78 1.17
C ASP A 264 -20.49 -17.33 1.29
N PRO A 265 -21.66 -17.00 0.72
CA PRO A 265 -22.31 -15.70 0.85
C PRO A 265 -22.42 -15.19 2.30
N ARG A 266 -22.54 -16.09 3.28
CA ARG A 266 -22.61 -15.73 4.71
C ARG A 266 -21.35 -15.03 5.22
N LEU A 267 -20.18 -15.38 4.68
CA LEU A 267 -18.90 -14.74 5.03
C LEU A 267 -18.81 -13.28 4.57
N ILE A 268 -19.66 -12.89 3.60
CA ILE A 268 -19.75 -11.53 3.08
C ILE A 268 -20.71 -10.68 3.93
N GLU A 269 -21.72 -11.32 4.52
CA GLU A 269 -22.84 -10.66 5.20
C GLU A 269 -22.60 -10.45 6.70
N GLU A 270 -21.69 -11.21 7.33
CA GLU A 270 -21.40 -11.04 8.75
C GLU A 270 -20.49 -9.81 9.01
N PRO A 271 -20.91 -8.85 9.87
CA PRO A 271 -19.95 -8.01 10.55
C PRO A 271 -19.13 -8.96 11.42
N GLY A 272 -17.95 -9.36 10.93
CA GLY A 272 -17.15 -10.37 11.59
C GLY A 272 -17.05 -10.03 13.07
N GLY A 273 -17.28 -11.02 13.94
CA GLY A 273 -17.13 -10.93 15.40
C GLY A 273 -15.68 -10.68 15.84
N LEU A 274 -14.93 -9.90 15.05
CA LEU A 274 -13.57 -9.51 15.24
C LEU A 274 -13.53 -8.56 16.43
N ARG A 275 -12.60 -8.84 17.35
CA ARG A 275 -12.42 -8.05 18.57
C ARG A 275 -12.22 -6.58 18.22
N PRO A 276 -12.88 -5.63 18.88
CA PRO A 276 -12.62 -4.21 18.68
C PRO A 276 -11.18 -3.92 19.10
N SER A 277 -10.30 -3.76 18.12
CA SER A 277 -8.90 -3.42 18.29
C SER A 277 -8.53 -2.43 17.20
N ASN A 278 -7.73 -1.42 17.56
CA ASN A 278 -7.14 -0.54 16.56
C ASN A 278 -6.08 -1.29 15.74
N TRP A 279 -5.68 -0.73 14.60
CA TRP A 279 -4.71 -1.35 13.71
C TRP A 279 -3.36 -1.61 14.37
N SER A 280 -2.90 -0.71 15.24
CA SER A 280 -1.62 -0.84 15.96
C SER A 280 -1.60 -2.04 16.90
N GLU A 281 -2.70 -2.30 17.61
CA GLU A 281 -2.86 -3.48 18.48
C GLU A 281 -2.88 -4.79 17.68
N ILE A 282 -3.55 -4.79 16.53
CA ILE A 282 -3.60 -5.96 15.63
C ILE A 282 -2.18 -6.28 15.14
N ALA A 283 -1.46 -5.26 14.67
CA ALA A 283 -0.08 -5.42 14.23
C ALA A 283 0.83 -5.88 15.37
N ALA A 284 0.71 -5.30 16.57
CA ALA A 284 1.51 -5.69 17.72
C ALA A 284 1.32 -7.15 18.11
N ARG A 285 0.07 -7.64 18.14
CA ARG A 285 -0.21 -9.06 18.41
C ARG A 285 0.33 -9.97 17.30
N ARG A 286 0.16 -9.56 16.04
CA ARG A 286 0.56 -10.36 14.88
C ARG A 286 2.08 -10.51 14.80
N PHE A 287 2.81 -9.41 15.02
CA PHE A 287 4.26 -9.37 14.81
C PHE A 287 5.07 -9.54 16.10
N GLY A 288 4.42 -9.53 17.26
CA GLY A 288 5.09 -9.61 18.57
C GLY A 288 5.81 -8.31 18.96
N HIS A 289 5.63 -7.24 18.19
CA HIS A 289 6.25 -5.94 18.43
C HIS A 289 5.30 -4.82 18.00
N GLU A 290 5.24 -3.72 18.77
CA GLU A 290 4.44 -2.56 18.38
C GLU A 290 4.94 -1.93 17.07
N PRO A 291 4.04 -1.35 16.25
CA PRO A 291 4.43 -0.51 15.13
C PRO A 291 5.11 0.77 15.60
N ILE A 292 6.03 1.29 14.79
CA ILE A 292 6.84 2.46 15.09
C ILE A 292 6.58 3.52 14.03
N ALA A 293 6.23 4.72 14.48
CA ALA A 293 6.09 5.90 13.64
C ALA A 293 7.43 6.59 13.45
N VAL A 294 7.69 7.04 12.22
CA VAL A 294 8.81 7.90 11.84
C VAL A 294 8.25 9.27 11.51
N GLU A 295 8.78 10.29 12.17
CA GLU A 295 8.37 11.68 11.97
C GLU A 295 9.28 12.37 10.96
N ALA A 296 8.71 13.31 10.20
CA ALA A 296 9.49 14.31 9.49
C ALA A 296 10.25 15.17 10.51
N ALA A 297 11.53 15.40 10.23
CA ALA A 297 12.48 15.99 11.18
C ALA A 297 11.94 17.25 11.88
N GLY A 298 11.53 17.10 13.14
CA GLY A 298 11.09 18.19 14.02
C GLY A 298 9.68 18.75 13.78
N SER A 299 8.90 18.22 12.82
CA SER A 299 7.53 18.72 12.56
C SER A 299 6.45 18.01 13.39
N GLY A 300 6.75 16.84 13.95
CA GLY A 300 5.76 15.96 14.59
C GLY A 300 4.84 15.25 13.60
N GLU A 301 5.02 15.47 12.29
CA GLU A 301 4.24 14.83 11.24
C GLU A 301 4.79 13.43 10.96
N ILE A 302 3.94 12.40 11.08
CA ILE A 302 4.33 11.03 10.79
C ILE A 302 4.35 10.83 9.28
N VAL A 303 5.52 10.47 8.74
CA VAL A 303 5.72 10.25 7.29
C VAL A 303 5.82 8.77 6.91
N LYS A 304 6.16 7.89 7.87
CA LYS A 304 6.22 6.44 7.65
C LYS A 304 5.88 5.69 8.93
N VAL A 305 5.26 4.54 8.79
CA VAL A 305 5.11 3.54 9.84
C VAL A 305 5.93 2.31 9.47
N VAL A 306 6.53 1.71 10.49
CA VAL A 306 7.36 0.53 10.38
C VAL A 306 6.82 -0.54 11.33
N CYS A 307 6.63 -1.76 10.82
CA CYS A 307 6.18 -2.92 11.61
C CYS A 307 7.31 -3.96 11.68
N PRO A 308 8.06 -4.06 12.79
CA PRO A 308 9.07 -5.09 12.97
C PRO A 308 8.45 -6.48 12.81
N GLY A 309 9.11 -7.37 12.07
CA GLY A 309 8.64 -8.71 11.77
C GLY A 309 7.67 -8.83 10.58
N ALA A 310 7.23 -7.73 9.97
CA ALA A 310 6.38 -7.78 8.78
C ALA A 310 7.16 -8.25 7.54
N ALA A 311 6.55 -9.14 6.75
CA ALA A 311 7.19 -9.74 5.58
C ALA A 311 7.38 -8.77 4.39
N CYS A 312 6.75 -7.61 4.41
CA CYS A 312 6.88 -6.55 3.40
C CYS A 312 8.23 -5.82 3.40
N TYR A 313 9.14 -6.16 4.32
CA TYR A 313 10.50 -5.63 4.40
C TYR A 313 11.58 -6.63 3.95
N ARG A 314 11.21 -7.79 3.40
CA ARG A 314 12.17 -8.84 3.02
C ARG A 314 13.04 -8.46 1.83
N ALA A 315 14.36 -8.67 1.96
CA ALA A 315 15.24 -8.93 0.81
C ALA A 315 14.97 -10.34 0.27
N VAL A 316 14.73 -10.47 -1.03
CA VAL A 316 14.34 -11.74 -1.67
C VAL A 316 15.53 -12.71 -1.70
N PRO A 317 15.42 -13.97 -1.24
CA PRO A 317 16.46 -14.97 -1.43
C PRO A 317 16.63 -15.32 -2.92
N ALA A 318 17.88 -15.52 -3.37
CA ALA A 318 18.15 -15.94 -4.74
C ALA A 318 17.56 -17.35 -5.02
N GLY A 319 16.63 -17.46 -5.98
CA GLY A 319 16.16 -18.75 -6.50
C GLY A 319 14.65 -19.02 -6.45
N THR A 320 13.83 -18.18 -5.80
CA THR A 320 12.36 -18.34 -5.84
C THR A 320 11.78 -17.74 -7.12
N THR A 321 11.51 -18.60 -8.11
CA THR A 321 10.62 -18.33 -9.25
C THR A 321 9.23 -18.81 -8.80
N LEU A 322 8.29 -17.95 -8.38
CA LEU A 322 7.66 -16.88 -9.15
C LEU A 322 7.89 -15.48 -8.53
N PRO A 323 8.44 -14.51 -9.29
CA PRO A 323 8.61 -13.16 -8.80
C PRO A 323 7.31 -12.34 -8.91
N CYS A 324 6.80 -11.93 -7.74
CA CYS A 324 6.11 -10.65 -7.43
C CYS A 324 4.56 -10.57 -7.46
N PRO A 325 3.91 -10.31 -6.29
CA PRO A 325 2.79 -9.37 -6.18
C PRO A 325 3.16 -8.15 -5.31
N VAL A 326 4.40 -7.66 -5.48
CA VAL A 326 5.12 -6.50 -4.89
C VAL A 326 6.16 -6.92 -3.82
N PRO A 327 7.47 -6.56 -4.00
CA PRO A 327 8.01 -5.26 -3.55
C PRO A 327 8.09 -4.18 -4.62
#